data_AF-A0A6A1VUF5-F1
#
_entry.id   AF-A0A6A1VUF5-F1
#
_cell.length_a   1.000
_cell.length_b   1.000
_cell.length_c   1.000
_cell.angle_alpha   90.00
_cell.angle_beta   90.00
_cell.angle_gamma   90.00
#
_symmetry.space_group_name_H-M   'P 1'
#
loop_
_entity.id
_entity.type
_entity.pdbx_description
1 polymer ?
#
loop_
_entity_poly.entity_id
_entity_poly.type
_entity_poly.pdbx_seq_one_letter_code
_entity_poly.pdbx_strand_id
1 'polypeptide(L)'
;MAPRNNSSVPQEKMGNYFDLYNGKFTVNDVTLLSEVPSNVSFSPFCSIWRYSDAPLPLILEVLACSSKGGFLGFYKEQPSDRLMNSFGKFSGRDFLSIFRFKTWWSTMWVGNSGSDIQMETQWLLLDVPETSFYVIIIPIPEGGFRSALHPGSDGHVIICALSYREP
;
A
#
# COMPACT_ATOMS: atom_id res chain seq x y z
N MET A 1 -18.77 6.58 49.70
CA MET A 1 -19.31 5.70 48.65
C MET A 1 -19.35 6.52 47.37
N ALA A 2 -18.33 6.41 46.52
CA ALA A 2 -18.24 7.12 45.24
C ALA A 2 -18.48 6.11 44.10
N PRO A 3 -19.19 6.49 43.02
CA PRO A 3 -19.50 5.56 41.94
C PRO A 3 -18.26 5.30 41.08
N ARG A 4 -18.05 4.02 40.72
CA ARG A 4 -17.07 3.57 39.73
C ARG A 4 -17.56 3.96 38.34
N ASN A 5 -16.89 4.89 37.69
CA ASN A 5 -17.01 5.09 36.25
C ASN A 5 -16.27 3.96 35.52
N ASN A 6 -16.99 2.89 35.19
CA ASN A 6 -16.56 1.94 34.17
C ASN A 6 -16.96 2.50 32.80
N SER A 7 -16.21 3.47 32.28
CA SER A 7 -16.20 3.71 30.84
C SER A 7 -15.26 2.69 30.22
N SER A 8 -15.77 1.49 29.97
CA SER A 8 -15.09 0.55 29.08
C SER A 8 -15.09 1.17 27.69
N VAL A 9 -13.95 1.74 27.29
CA VAL A 9 -13.63 1.98 25.88
C VAL A 9 -13.89 0.65 25.17
N PRO A 10 -14.70 0.62 24.10
CA PRO A 10 -14.85 -0.60 23.31
C PRO A 10 -13.45 -1.03 22.87
N GLN A 11 -12.96 -2.15 23.41
CA GLN A 11 -11.81 -2.82 22.82
C GLN A 11 -12.31 -3.40 21.49
N GLU A 12 -12.23 -2.58 20.43
CA GLU A 12 -12.19 -3.12 19.09
C GLU A 12 -11.10 -4.19 19.09
N LYS A 13 -11.45 -5.40 18.65
CA LYS A 13 -10.48 -6.46 18.41
C LYS A 13 -9.34 -5.84 17.61
N MET A 14 -8.12 -5.90 18.15
CA MET A 14 -6.90 -5.44 17.49
C MET A 14 -6.53 -6.43 16.37
N GLY A 15 -7.46 -6.61 15.42
CA GLY A 15 -7.23 -7.34 14.18
C GLY A 15 -6.42 -6.47 13.24
N ASN A 16 -5.60 -7.11 12.41
CA ASN A 16 -4.97 -6.40 11.30
C ASN A 16 -6.08 -5.97 10.34
N TYR A 17 -6.06 -4.73 9.89
CA TYR A 17 -7.02 -4.27 8.87
C TYR A 17 -6.70 -4.91 7.52
N PHE A 18 -5.42 -5.21 7.28
CA PHE A 18 -4.91 -5.74 6.03
C PHE A 18 -4.43 -7.17 6.18
N ASP A 19 -4.74 -8.01 5.21
CA ASP A 19 -4.26 -9.38 5.13
C ASP A 19 -3.89 -9.76 3.70
N LEU A 20 -2.93 -10.68 3.56
CA LEU A 20 -2.54 -11.30 2.30
C LEU A 20 -2.61 -12.82 2.46
N TYR A 21 -3.58 -13.45 1.81
CA TYR A 21 -3.74 -14.90 1.83
C TYR A 21 -4.38 -15.39 0.53
N ASN A 22 -4.01 -16.59 0.09
CA ASN A 22 -4.56 -17.24 -1.10
C ASN A 22 -4.56 -16.34 -2.36
N GLY A 23 -3.49 -15.56 -2.56
CA GLY A 23 -3.37 -14.65 -3.70
C GLY A 23 -4.34 -13.46 -3.66
N LYS A 24 -4.89 -13.12 -2.50
CA LYS A 24 -5.76 -11.95 -2.30
C LYS A 24 -5.19 -11.05 -1.22
N PHE A 25 -5.05 -9.77 -1.57
CA PHE A 25 -4.78 -8.71 -0.61
C PHE A 25 -6.10 -8.04 -0.24
N THR A 26 -6.44 -8.04 1.04
CA THR A 26 -7.74 -7.60 1.55
C THR A 26 -7.60 -6.49 2.58
N VAL A 27 -8.61 -5.63 2.69
CA VAL A 27 -8.83 -4.73 3.83
C VAL A 27 -10.19 -5.03 4.46
N ASN A 28 -10.24 -5.38 5.74
CA ASN A 28 -11.46 -5.81 6.43
C ASN A 28 -12.31 -6.80 5.59
N ASP A 29 -11.68 -7.88 5.15
CA ASP A 29 -12.24 -8.93 4.28
C ASP A 29 -12.65 -8.51 2.85
N VAL A 30 -12.53 -7.22 2.51
CA VAL A 30 -12.79 -6.71 1.15
C VAL A 30 -11.54 -6.84 0.30
N THR A 31 -11.66 -7.52 -0.84
CA THR A 31 -10.52 -7.73 -1.75
C THR A 31 -10.16 -6.43 -2.47
N LEU A 32 -8.92 -5.98 -2.26
CA LEU A 32 -8.30 -4.85 -2.94
C LEU A 32 -7.57 -5.29 -4.20
N LEU A 33 -6.72 -6.33 -4.07
CA LEU A 33 -5.98 -6.92 -5.18
C LEU A 33 -6.22 -8.43 -5.18
N SER A 34 -6.62 -8.96 -6.33
CA SER A 34 -6.69 -10.40 -6.59
C SER A 34 -5.48 -10.86 -7.40
N GLU A 35 -5.27 -12.17 -7.49
CA GLU A 35 -4.16 -12.78 -8.25
C GLU A 35 -2.79 -12.19 -7.85
N VAL A 36 -2.62 -11.92 -6.56
CA VAL A 36 -1.35 -11.47 -5.99
C VAL A 36 -0.32 -12.60 -6.15
N PRO A 37 0.80 -12.37 -6.86
CA PRO A 37 1.80 -13.41 -7.10
C PRO A 37 2.43 -13.94 -5.81
N SER A 38 2.88 -15.19 -5.82
CA SER A 38 3.50 -15.84 -4.65
C SER A 38 4.82 -15.23 -4.20
N ASN A 39 5.48 -14.45 -5.06
CA ASN A 39 6.71 -13.73 -4.71
C ASN A 39 6.43 -12.36 -4.05
N VAL A 40 5.16 -12.00 -3.84
CA VAL A 40 4.76 -10.80 -3.11
C VAL A 40 4.48 -11.16 -1.65
N SER A 41 4.93 -10.32 -0.74
CA SER A 41 4.67 -10.45 0.70
C SER A 41 4.02 -9.19 1.24
N PHE A 42 3.22 -9.35 2.29
CA PHE A 42 2.69 -8.25 3.07
C PHE A 42 3.27 -8.31 4.48
N SER A 43 3.73 -7.18 4.98
CA SER A 43 4.22 -7.04 6.35
C SER A 43 3.47 -5.89 7.03
N PRO A 44 2.64 -6.19 8.05
CA PRO A 44 1.98 -5.15 8.83
C PRO A 44 2.97 -4.16 9.43
N PHE A 45 2.60 -2.88 9.49
CA PHE A 45 3.49 -1.86 10.04
C PHE A 45 3.90 -2.16 11.49
N CYS A 46 2.96 -2.66 12.30
CA CYS A 46 3.20 -3.06 13.69
C CYS A 46 4.26 -4.17 13.85
N SER A 47 4.51 -5.00 12.83
CA SER A 47 5.53 -6.07 12.90
C SER A 47 6.93 -5.60 12.53
N ILE A 48 7.05 -4.46 11.84
CA ILE A 48 8.32 -3.92 11.35
C ILE A 48 8.84 -2.75 12.21
N TRP A 49 7.99 -2.09 13.00
CA TRP A 49 8.37 -0.92 13.77
C TRP A 49 9.65 -1.14 14.59
N ARG A 50 10.67 -0.34 14.28
CA ARG A 50 11.93 -0.25 15.02
C ARG A 50 12.01 1.13 15.67
N TYR A 51 12.93 1.25 16.63
CA TYR A 51 13.23 2.48 17.37
C TYR A 51 13.10 3.75 16.49
N SER A 52 12.41 4.77 17.01
CA SER A 52 12.21 6.07 16.37
C SER A 52 12.71 7.18 17.28
N ASP A 53 13.35 8.18 16.69
CA ASP A 53 13.76 9.44 17.33
C ASP A 53 12.64 10.50 17.36
N ALA A 54 11.43 10.14 16.90
CA ALA A 54 10.27 11.01 16.93
C ALA A 54 9.83 11.36 18.36
N PRO A 55 9.22 12.55 18.58
CA PRO A 55 8.62 12.90 19.86
C PRO A 55 7.60 11.86 20.36
N LEU A 56 7.60 11.59 21.67
CA LEU A 56 6.72 10.59 22.28
C LEU A 56 5.23 10.73 21.91
N PRO A 57 4.63 11.94 21.83
CA PRO A 57 3.24 12.09 21.41
C PRO A 57 2.96 11.48 20.02
N LEU A 58 3.88 11.67 19.07
CA LEU A 58 3.76 11.12 17.72
C LEU A 58 3.90 9.60 17.70
N ILE A 59 4.83 9.06 18.50
CA ILE A 59 5.00 7.61 18.63
C ILE A 59 3.70 6.97 19.14
N LEU A 60 3.06 7.55 20.16
CA LEU A 60 1.82 7.00 20.72
C LEU A 60 0.68 7.02 19.70
N GLU A 61 0.53 8.10 18.93
CA GLU A 61 -0.46 8.20 17.85
C GLU A 61 -0.23 7.14 16.75
N VAL A 62 1.03 6.97 16.33
CA VAL A 62 1.40 5.96 15.34
C VAL A 62 1.12 4.55 15.84
N LEU A 63 1.48 4.23 17.09
CA LEU A 63 1.20 2.93 17.68
C LEU A 63 -0.31 2.65 17.75
N ALA A 64 -1.12 3.66 18.11
CA ALA A 64 -2.58 3.55 18.13
C ALA A 64 -3.18 3.26 16.74
N CYS A 65 -2.49 3.64 15.66
CA CYS A 65 -2.93 3.42 14.27
C CYS A 65 -2.11 2.34 13.54
N SER A 66 -1.24 1.61 14.23
CA SER A 66 -0.24 0.72 13.62
C SER A 66 -0.83 -0.47 12.86
N SER A 67 -2.09 -0.83 13.13
CA SER A 67 -2.81 -1.90 12.40
C SER A 67 -3.42 -1.43 11.07
N LYS A 68 -3.42 -0.12 10.80
CA LYS A 68 -4.05 0.50 9.61
C LYS A 68 -3.08 0.69 8.44
N GLY A 69 -1.96 -0.02 8.44
CA GLY A 69 -0.97 0.09 7.38
C GLY A 69 0.04 -1.04 7.40
N GLY A 70 0.82 -1.12 6.32
CA GLY A 70 1.89 -2.09 6.16
C GLY A 70 2.58 -1.92 4.82
N PHE A 71 3.49 -2.84 4.52
CA PHE A 71 4.35 -2.80 3.35
C PHE A 71 4.10 -4.00 2.46
N LEU A 72 3.89 -3.76 1.16
CA LEU A 72 3.91 -4.79 0.12
C LEU A 72 5.32 -4.86 -0.48
N GLY A 73 5.99 -5.99 -0.28
CA GLY A 73 7.30 -6.28 -0.83
C GLY A 73 7.23 -7.34 -1.93
N PHE A 74 8.29 -7.48 -2.71
CA PHE A 74 8.42 -8.59 -3.64
C PHE A 74 9.86 -9.11 -3.70
N TYR A 75 10.03 -10.38 -4.06
CA TYR A 75 11.32 -11.03 -4.24
C TYR A 75 11.56 -11.42 -5.70
N LYS A 76 12.81 -11.28 -6.16
CA LYS A 76 13.31 -11.74 -7.47
C LYS A 76 14.69 -12.37 -7.25
N GLU A 77 14.91 -13.54 -7.83
CA GLU A 77 16.18 -14.26 -7.68
C GLU A 77 17.35 -13.55 -8.36
N GLN A 78 17.11 -12.96 -9.53
CA GLN A 78 18.15 -12.29 -10.31
C GLN A 78 18.18 -10.80 -10.01
N PRO A 79 19.34 -10.24 -9.61
CA PRO A 79 19.48 -8.80 -9.46
C PRO A 79 19.36 -8.11 -10.81
N SER A 80 18.75 -6.92 -10.82
CA SER A 80 18.60 -6.09 -12.02
C SER A 80 18.48 -4.63 -11.62
N ASP A 81 19.00 -3.74 -12.45
CA ASP A 81 18.80 -2.30 -12.32
C ASP A 81 17.37 -1.87 -12.64
N ARG A 82 16.60 -2.76 -13.28
CA ARG A 82 15.18 -2.58 -13.55
C ARG A 82 14.42 -3.83 -13.17
N LEU A 83 13.59 -3.71 -12.15
CA LEU A 83 12.69 -4.76 -11.71
C LEU A 83 11.25 -4.33 -11.99
N MET A 84 10.50 -5.24 -12.62
CA MET A 84 9.06 -5.11 -12.81
C MET A 84 8.40 -6.29 -12.09
N ASN A 85 7.39 -6.01 -11.28
CA ASN A 85 6.63 -7.05 -10.61
C ASN A 85 5.16 -6.68 -10.55
N SER A 86 4.26 -7.66 -10.65
CA SER A 86 2.84 -7.42 -10.39
C SER A 86 2.57 -7.49 -8.89
N PHE A 87 1.76 -6.59 -8.36
CA PHE A 87 1.21 -6.71 -7.01
C PHE A 87 -0.16 -7.38 -6.96
N GLY A 88 -0.64 -7.90 -8.10
CA GLY A 88 -2.01 -8.39 -8.27
C GLY A 88 -2.80 -7.45 -9.18
N LYS A 89 -4.11 -7.66 -9.26
CA LYS A 89 -5.02 -6.91 -10.12
C LYS A 89 -6.28 -6.44 -9.41
N PHE A 90 -6.89 -5.40 -9.96
CA PHE A 90 -8.24 -4.98 -9.58
C PHE A 90 -9.01 -4.48 -10.81
N SER A 91 -10.34 -4.62 -10.77
CA SER A 91 -11.26 -4.05 -11.75
C SER A 91 -12.57 -3.69 -11.08
N GLY A 92 -13.26 -2.66 -11.57
CA GLY A 92 -14.51 -2.19 -10.98
C GLY A 92 -14.34 -1.52 -9.62
N ARG A 93 -13.13 -1.04 -9.31
CA ARG A 93 -12.85 -0.27 -8.08
C ARG A 93 -12.33 1.10 -8.46
N ASP A 94 -13.14 2.11 -8.19
CA ASP A 94 -12.81 3.50 -8.51
C ASP A 94 -11.54 3.94 -7.78
N PHE A 95 -10.72 4.70 -8.50
CA PHE A 95 -9.49 5.23 -7.94
C PHE A 95 -9.19 6.65 -8.41
N LEU A 96 -8.40 7.35 -7.60
CA LEU A 96 -7.68 8.56 -7.94
C LEU A 96 -6.18 8.28 -7.87
N SER A 97 -5.42 8.79 -8.83
CA SER A 97 -3.96 8.66 -8.83
C SER A 97 -3.29 9.95 -9.26
N ILE A 98 -2.03 10.10 -8.90
CA ILE A 98 -1.16 11.14 -9.46
C ILE A 98 -0.02 10.46 -10.21
N PHE A 99 0.19 10.87 -11.45
CA PHE A 99 1.26 10.34 -12.30
C PHE A 99 2.13 11.46 -12.87
N ARG A 100 3.36 11.10 -13.19
CA ARG A 100 4.37 12.04 -13.68
C ARG A 100 4.63 11.83 -15.18
N PHE A 101 4.13 12.73 -16.01
CA PHE A 101 4.32 12.64 -17.47
C PHE A 101 5.50 13.49 -17.99
N LYS A 102 6.04 14.41 -17.18
CA LYS A 102 7.28 15.17 -17.45
C LYS A 102 8.04 15.42 -16.16
N THR A 103 9.33 15.76 -16.25
CA THR A 103 10.20 15.82 -15.07
C THR A 103 9.70 16.73 -13.95
N TRP A 104 9.01 17.82 -14.29
CA TRP A 104 8.46 18.80 -13.36
C TRP A 104 6.92 18.89 -13.38
N TRP A 105 6.22 17.95 -14.03
CA TRP A 105 4.76 17.96 -14.10
C TRP A 105 4.15 16.64 -13.63
N SER A 106 3.21 16.77 -12.70
CA SER A 106 2.29 15.71 -12.31
C SER A 106 0.86 16.15 -12.57
N THR A 107 -0.01 15.21 -12.92
CA THR A 107 -1.45 15.45 -13.04
C THR A 107 -2.22 14.28 -12.44
N MET A 108 -3.50 14.52 -12.17
CA MET A 108 -4.40 13.50 -11.66
C MET A 108 -4.96 12.63 -12.78
N TRP A 109 -5.29 11.40 -12.41
CA TRP A 109 -6.02 10.46 -13.25
C TRP A 109 -7.01 9.68 -12.41
N VAL A 110 -8.19 9.42 -12.97
CA VAL A 110 -9.22 8.56 -12.37
C VAL A 110 -9.50 7.39 -13.30
N GLY A 111 -9.83 6.25 -12.73
CA GLY A 111 -10.19 5.05 -13.46
C GLY A 111 -10.83 4.04 -12.51
N ASN A 112 -11.08 2.83 -13.01
CA ASN A 112 -11.66 1.77 -12.18
C ASN A 112 -10.98 0.41 -12.29
N SER A 113 -9.89 0.33 -13.06
CA SER A 113 -9.08 -0.88 -13.26
C SER A 113 -7.59 -0.60 -13.11
N GLY A 114 -6.80 -1.58 -12.67
CA GLY A 114 -5.35 -1.43 -12.62
C GLY A 114 -4.72 -1.18 -14.00
N SER A 115 -5.41 -1.55 -15.09
CA SER A 115 -4.99 -1.23 -16.46
C SER A 115 -5.20 0.24 -16.84
N ASP A 116 -6.04 0.97 -16.11
CA ASP A 116 -6.29 2.41 -16.37
C ASP A 116 -5.22 3.29 -15.73
N ILE A 117 -4.38 2.73 -14.84
CA ILE A 117 -3.28 3.44 -14.18
C ILE A 117 -2.36 4.04 -15.24
N GLN A 118 -1.95 5.29 -15.05
CA GLN A 118 -1.01 5.92 -15.96
C GLN A 118 0.43 5.50 -15.66
N MET A 119 1.27 5.47 -16.70
CA MET A 119 2.71 5.27 -16.53
C MET A 119 3.28 6.26 -15.52
N GLU A 120 4.24 5.81 -14.71
CA GLU A 120 4.90 6.66 -13.72
C GLU A 120 3.96 7.21 -12.63
N THR A 121 2.93 6.45 -12.25
CA THR A 121 2.04 6.76 -11.12
C THR A 121 2.82 6.76 -9.80
N GLN A 122 2.76 7.88 -9.07
CA GLN A 122 3.49 8.13 -7.82
C GLN A 122 2.70 7.72 -6.59
N TRP A 123 1.37 7.68 -6.66
CA TRP A 123 0.50 7.08 -5.66
C TRP A 123 -0.87 6.79 -6.25
N LEU A 124 -1.57 5.84 -5.65
CA LEU A 124 -2.91 5.39 -6.02
C LEU A 124 -3.80 5.38 -4.78
N LEU A 125 -4.96 6.01 -4.86
CA LEU A 125 -5.98 6.04 -3.82
C LEU A 125 -7.21 5.26 -4.32
N LEU A 126 -7.46 4.10 -3.71
CA LEU A 126 -8.60 3.25 -3.99
C LEU A 126 -9.77 3.64 -3.11
N ASP A 127 -10.96 3.76 -3.70
CA ASP A 127 -12.21 3.85 -2.96
C ASP A 127 -12.68 2.46 -2.51
N VAL A 128 -13.04 2.34 -1.23
CA VAL A 128 -13.51 1.10 -0.60
C VAL A 128 -14.81 1.37 0.16
N PRO A 129 -15.90 1.68 -0.57
CA PRO A 129 -17.17 2.07 0.04
C PRO A 129 -17.75 0.98 0.94
N GLU A 130 -17.41 -0.30 0.68
CA GLU A 130 -17.81 -1.45 1.49
C GLU A 130 -17.33 -1.35 2.95
N THR A 131 -16.27 -0.58 3.19
CA THR A 131 -15.64 -0.39 4.51
C THR A 131 -15.64 1.05 4.98
N SER A 132 -16.15 1.99 4.17
CA SER A 132 -16.03 3.45 4.38
C SER A 132 -14.58 3.95 4.51
N PHE A 133 -13.62 3.21 3.95
CA PHE A 133 -12.21 3.59 3.91
C PHE A 133 -11.75 3.96 2.51
N TYR A 134 -10.69 4.77 2.46
CA TYR A 134 -9.84 4.88 1.31
C TYR A 134 -8.51 4.18 1.59
N VAL A 135 -7.98 3.48 0.59
CA VAL A 135 -6.67 2.83 0.71
C VAL A 135 -5.69 3.49 -0.22
N ILE A 136 -4.60 4.00 0.34
CA ILE A 136 -3.51 4.59 -0.43
C ILE A 136 -2.37 3.58 -0.62
N ILE A 137 -1.93 3.41 -1.86
CA ILE A 137 -0.72 2.67 -2.23
C ILE A 137 0.32 3.69 -2.67
N ILE A 138 1.44 3.71 -1.95
CA ILE A 138 2.56 4.62 -2.19
C ILE A 138 3.79 3.76 -2.51
N PRO A 139 4.27 3.74 -3.77
CA PRO A 139 5.60 3.25 -4.10
C PRO A 139 6.63 4.02 -3.28
N ILE A 140 7.32 3.32 -2.39
CA ILE A 140 8.41 3.91 -1.62
C ILE A 140 9.74 3.65 -2.33
N PRO A 141 10.65 4.64 -2.34
CA PRO A 141 12.04 4.37 -2.67
C PRO A 141 12.65 3.51 -1.56
N GLU A 142 13.37 2.45 -1.94
CA GLU A 142 14.13 1.63 -1.01
C GLU A 142 15.59 1.57 -1.48
N GLY A 143 16.51 2.08 -0.66
CA GLY A 143 17.92 2.19 -1.00
C GLY A 143 18.16 3.08 -2.23
N GLY A 144 18.97 2.58 -3.18
CA GLY A 144 19.28 3.27 -4.44
C GLY A 144 18.21 3.15 -5.53
N PHE A 145 17.03 2.62 -5.22
CA PHE A 145 15.95 2.44 -6.19
C PHE A 145 14.90 3.55 -6.11
N ARG A 146 14.52 4.07 -7.27
CA ARG A 146 13.26 4.80 -7.47
C ARG A 146 12.16 3.80 -7.82
N SER A 147 10.96 3.99 -7.29
CA SER A 147 9.81 3.17 -7.65
C SER A 147 8.60 3.98 -8.14
N ALA A 148 7.77 3.36 -8.99
CA ALA A 148 6.51 3.92 -9.49
C ALA A 148 5.55 2.79 -9.89
N LEU A 149 4.24 3.07 -9.90
CA LEU A 149 3.23 2.16 -10.44
C LEU A 149 3.03 2.39 -11.94
N HIS A 150 2.97 1.29 -12.68
CA HIS A 150 2.68 1.24 -14.12
C HIS A 150 1.42 0.39 -14.34
N PRO A 151 0.66 0.64 -15.42
CA PRO A 151 -0.43 -0.24 -15.82
C PRO A 151 0.10 -1.61 -16.24
N GLY A 152 -0.61 -2.66 -15.81
CA GLY A 152 -0.47 -4.02 -16.30
C GLY A 152 -1.62 -4.40 -17.21
N SER A 153 -1.46 -5.48 -17.97
CA SER A 153 -2.55 -6.13 -18.69
C SER A 153 -3.56 -6.74 -17.72
N ASP A 154 -4.83 -6.85 -18.14
CA ASP A 154 -5.89 -7.54 -17.37
C ASP A 154 -6.06 -7.01 -15.94
N GLY A 155 -6.04 -5.69 -15.75
CA GLY A 155 -6.22 -5.04 -14.45
C GLY A 155 -5.04 -5.12 -13.50
N HIS A 156 -3.90 -5.70 -13.91
CA HIS A 156 -2.73 -5.80 -13.04
C HIS A 156 -2.10 -4.44 -12.71
N VAL A 157 -1.62 -4.30 -11.48
CA VAL A 157 -0.84 -3.16 -11.02
C VAL A 157 0.62 -3.56 -10.97
N ILE A 158 1.46 -2.88 -11.76
CA ILE A 158 2.88 -3.23 -11.87
C ILE A 158 3.72 -2.24 -11.08
N ILE A 159 4.52 -2.73 -10.14
CA ILE A 159 5.59 -1.94 -9.53
C ILE A 159 6.81 -1.98 -10.43
N CYS A 160 7.31 -0.80 -10.78
CA CYS A 160 8.58 -0.59 -11.43
C CYS A 160 9.58 -0.08 -10.40
N ALA A 161 10.70 -0.78 -10.20
CA ALA A 161 11.82 -0.34 -9.38
C ALA A 161 13.07 -0.19 -10.26
N LEU A 162 13.66 1.00 -10.24
CA LEU A 162 14.82 1.40 -11.06
C LEU A 162 15.98 1.84 -10.17
N SER A 163 17.12 1.18 -10.30
CA SER A 163 18.37 1.55 -9.63
C SER A 163 18.96 2.80 -10.28
N TYR A 164 19.42 3.74 -9.46
CA TYR A 164 20.37 4.74 -9.93
C TYR A 164 21.75 4.08 -10.01
N ARG A 165 22.21 3.75 -11.21
CA ARG A 165 23.66 3.61 -11.42
C ARG A 165 24.27 5.00 -11.25
N GLU A 166 25.16 5.17 -10.27
CA GLU A 166 26.16 6.23 -10.39
C GLU A 166 27.01 5.91 -11.63
N PRO A 167 27.26 6.89 -12.51
CA PRO A 167 28.04 6.69 -13.74
C PRO A 167 29.48 6.26 -13.46
#